data_AF-A0A7Y8MU21-F1
#
_entry.id   AF-A0A7Y8MU21-F1
#
_cell.length_a   1.000
_cell.length_b   1.000
_cell.length_c   1.000
_cell.angle_alpha   90.00
_cell.angle_beta   90.00
_cell.angle_gamma   90.00
#
_symmetry.space_group_name_H-M   'P 1'
#
loop_
_entity.id
_entity.type
_entity.pdbx_description
1 polymer ?
#
loop_
_entity_poly.entity_id
_entity_poly.type
_entity_poly.pdbx_seq_one_letter_code
_entity_poly.pdbx_strand_id
1 'polypeptide(L)'
;MRVRLALALLLAALGAEPSFALDKKNVTGCEGVEVSPELRLSACQNILVAPWMREGTAAWAFAGLGIALIDLGDYPLAIVHFEESLHMRETYADALNGRGAAKLYMNDPTGAIPDFEAAIAKDKDNVLYFYNLAIARARGR
;
A
#
# COMPACT_ATOMS: atom_id res chain seq x y z
N MET A 1 -62.31 -28.27 -1.01
CA MET A 1 -62.14 -27.52 -2.27
C MET A 1 -62.13 -26.04 -1.88
N ARG A 2 -61.04 -25.26 -1.83
CA ARG A 2 -59.73 -25.23 -2.50
C ARG A 2 -58.64 -24.76 -1.52
N VAL A 3 -57.41 -25.10 -1.89
CA VAL A 3 -56.12 -24.98 -1.22
C VAL A 3 -55.48 -23.60 -1.52
N ARG A 4 -54.89 -22.95 -0.49
CA ARG A 4 -53.76 -21.97 -0.47
C ARG A 4 -53.97 -20.66 -1.31
N LEU A 5 -53.35 -19.52 -1.05
CA LEU A 5 -51.94 -19.22 -0.79
C LEU A 5 -51.79 -17.99 0.13
N ALA A 6 -50.94 -18.12 1.14
CA ALA A 6 -50.33 -16.98 1.80
C ALA A 6 -49.30 -16.38 0.82
N LEU A 7 -49.51 -15.12 0.43
CA LEU A 7 -48.54 -14.35 -0.35
C LEU A 7 -47.48 -13.81 0.61
N ALA A 8 -46.49 -14.65 0.94
CA ALA A 8 -45.24 -14.17 1.51
C ALA A 8 -44.44 -13.54 0.37
N LEU A 9 -44.55 -12.22 0.22
CA LEU A 9 -43.63 -11.44 -0.60
C LEU A 9 -42.25 -11.55 0.04
N LEU A 10 -41.42 -12.45 -0.50
CA LEU A 10 -39.98 -12.47 -0.25
C LEU A 10 -39.41 -11.12 -0.73
N LEU A 11 -39.11 -10.24 0.21
CA LEU A 11 -38.05 -9.25 0.05
C LEU A 11 -36.73 -10.02 0.03
N ALA A 12 -36.35 -10.54 -1.14
CA ALA A 12 -34.95 -10.83 -1.40
C ALA A 12 -34.26 -9.47 -1.53
N ALA A 13 -33.76 -8.94 -0.41
CA ALA A 13 -32.75 -7.91 -0.47
C ALA A 13 -31.61 -8.46 -1.32
N LEU A 14 -31.39 -7.88 -2.50
CA LEU A 14 -30.13 -7.98 -3.21
C LEU A 14 -29.08 -7.20 -2.40
N GLY A 15 -28.77 -7.70 -1.21
CA GLY A 15 -27.49 -7.46 -0.59
C GLY A 15 -26.50 -8.26 -1.42
N ALA A 16 -25.93 -7.65 -2.45
CA ALA A 16 -24.60 -8.08 -2.87
C ALA A 16 -23.72 -7.81 -1.65
N GLU A 17 -23.53 -8.82 -0.79
CA GLU A 17 -22.44 -8.77 0.17
C GLU A 17 -21.20 -8.46 -0.67
N PRO A 18 -20.44 -7.38 -0.38
CA PRO A 18 -19.19 -7.14 -1.06
C PRO A 18 -18.40 -8.44 -0.97
N SER A 19 -18.15 -9.07 -2.12
CA SER A 19 -17.72 -10.46 -2.11
C SER A 19 -16.33 -10.50 -1.47
N PHE A 20 -16.20 -11.13 -0.32
CA PHE A 20 -14.94 -11.35 0.39
C PHE A 20 -13.81 -11.88 -0.52
N ALA A 21 -14.16 -12.56 -1.62
CA ALA A 21 -13.22 -13.03 -2.64
C ALA A 21 -12.54 -11.90 -3.43
N LEU A 22 -13.25 -10.81 -3.76
CA LEU A 22 -12.67 -9.64 -4.42
C LEU A 22 -11.72 -8.89 -3.47
N ASP A 23 -12.08 -8.80 -2.19
CA ASP A 23 -11.24 -8.19 -1.17
C ASP A 23 -9.93 -8.95 -1.00
N LYS A 24 -9.97 -10.29 -0.93
CA LYS A 24 -8.76 -11.11 -0.87
C LYS A 24 -7.84 -10.88 -2.07
N LYS A 25 -8.41 -10.77 -3.29
CA LYS A 25 -7.63 -10.48 -4.49
C LYS A 25 -6.96 -9.10 -4.39
N ASN A 26 -7.68 -8.08 -3.93
CA ASN A 26 -7.12 -6.75 -3.75
C ASN A 26 -6.00 -6.75 -2.68
N VAL A 27 -6.18 -7.42 -1.54
CA VAL A 27 -5.12 -7.55 -0.52
C VAL A 27 -3.88 -8.20 -1.12
N THR A 28 -4.03 -9.35 -1.79
CA THR A 28 -2.89 -10.03 -2.43
C THR A 28 -2.26 -9.20 -3.55
N GLY A 29 -3.05 -8.43 -4.29
CA GLY A 29 -2.56 -7.55 -5.35
C GLY A 29 -1.80 -6.35 -4.82
N CYS A 30 -2.19 -5.84 -3.65
CA CYS A 30 -1.57 -4.67 -3.04
C CYS A 30 -0.29 -5.02 -2.25
N GLU A 31 -0.26 -6.16 -1.54
CA GLU A 31 0.90 -6.59 -0.74
C GLU A 31 1.87 -7.52 -1.47
N GLY A 32 1.44 -8.21 -2.53
CA GLY A 32 2.21 -9.27 -3.18
C GLY A 32 3.58 -8.82 -3.68
N VAL A 33 4.58 -9.70 -3.71
CA VAL A 33 5.97 -9.37 -4.10
C VAL A 33 6.20 -9.49 -5.61
N GLU A 34 5.39 -10.30 -6.30
CA GLU A 34 5.46 -10.58 -7.74
C GLU A 34 4.15 -10.17 -8.44
N VAL A 35 3.80 -8.90 -8.30
CA VAL A 35 2.59 -8.30 -8.90
C VAL A 35 3.00 -7.19 -9.86
N SER A 36 2.28 -7.02 -10.97
CA SER A 36 2.55 -5.92 -11.88
C SER A 36 2.25 -4.58 -11.20
N PRO A 37 2.93 -3.49 -11.58
CA PRO A 37 2.70 -2.17 -10.98
C PRO A 37 1.25 -1.71 -11.12
N GLU A 38 0.62 -1.98 -12.26
CA GLU A 38 -0.77 -1.59 -12.53
C GLU A 38 -1.76 -2.37 -11.67
N LEU A 39 -1.49 -3.67 -11.46
CA LEU A 39 -2.29 -4.48 -10.56
C LEU A 39 -2.15 -4.00 -9.11
N ARG A 40 -0.93 -3.70 -8.66
CA ARG A 40 -0.71 -3.17 -7.30
C ARG A 40 -1.43 -1.84 -7.12
N LEU A 41 -1.25 -0.92 -8.06
CA LEU A 41 -1.88 0.41 -8.04
C LEU A 41 -3.40 0.28 -7.89
N SER A 42 -4.05 -0.45 -8.80
CA SER A 42 -5.50 -0.62 -8.80
C SER A 42 -6.01 -1.36 -7.56
N ALA A 43 -5.29 -2.39 -7.10
CA ALA A 43 -5.66 -3.15 -5.92
C ALA A 43 -5.60 -2.32 -4.64
N CYS A 44 -4.50 -1.57 -4.43
CA CYS A 44 -4.34 -0.69 -3.27
C CYS A 44 -5.36 0.45 -3.28
N GLN A 45 -5.67 1.04 -4.44
CA GLN A 45 -6.71 2.05 -4.57
C GLN A 45 -8.08 1.52 -4.13
N ASN A 46 -8.43 0.30 -4.55
CA ASN A 46 -9.69 -0.34 -4.18
C ASN A 46 -9.79 -0.57 -2.66
N ILE A 47 -8.69 -0.96 -2.01
CA ILE A 47 -8.64 -1.15 -0.56
C ILE A 47 -8.86 0.17 0.19
N LEU A 48 -8.25 1.25 -0.27
CA LEU A 48 -8.32 2.55 0.40
C LEU A 48 -9.72 3.17 0.42
N VAL A 49 -10.56 2.82 -0.56
CA VAL A 49 -11.96 3.26 -0.63
C VAL A 49 -12.94 2.19 -0.10
N ALA A 50 -12.44 1.05 0.37
CA ALA A 50 -13.29 -0.04 0.82
C ALA A 50 -13.98 0.31 2.16
N PRO A 51 -15.30 0.08 2.31
CA PRO A 51 -16.05 0.46 3.52
C PRO A 51 -15.55 -0.19 4.81
N TRP A 52 -14.85 -1.32 4.72
CA TRP A 52 -14.31 -2.05 5.86
C TRP A 52 -12.90 -1.59 6.25
N MET A 53 -12.25 -0.74 5.44
CA MET A 53 -10.95 -0.21 5.77
C MET A 53 -11.10 0.89 6.82
N ARG A 54 -10.66 0.61 8.06
CA ARG A 54 -10.69 1.58 9.16
C ARG A 54 -9.53 2.57 9.02
N GLU A 55 -9.83 3.85 9.30
CA GLU A 55 -8.82 4.89 9.50
C GLU A 55 -7.72 4.37 10.45
N GLY A 56 -6.46 4.52 10.07
CA GLY A 56 -5.29 4.04 10.83
C GLY A 56 -4.80 2.62 10.50
N THR A 57 -5.53 1.82 9.71
CA THR A 57 -5.06 0.47 9.29
C THR A 57 -4.58 0.38 7.85
N ALA A 58 -4.61 1.50 7.11
CA ALA A 58 -4.34 1.55 5.68
C ALA A 58 -2.87 1.87 5.32
N ALA A 59 -1.97 1.97 6.29
CA ALA A 59 -0.57 2.33 6.06
C ALA A 59 0.11 1.43 5.01
N TRP A 60 -0.12 0.12 5.08
CA TRP A 60 0.39 -0.85 4.09
C TRP A 60 -0.17 -0.62 2.69
N ALA A 61 -1.44 -0.22 2.56
CA ALA A 61 -2.06 0.03 1.27
C ALA A 61 -1.49 1.31 0.62
N PHE A 62 -1.28 2.37 1.41
CA PHE A 62 -0.59 3.57 0.94
C PHE A 62 0.88 3.28 0.55
N ALA A 63 1.60 2.47 1.33
CA ALA A 63 2.94 2.05 0.95
C ALA A 63 2.93 1.23 -0.36
N GLY A 64 1.92 0.37 -0.56
CA GLY A 64 1.71 -0.36 -1.80
C GLY A 64 1.49 0.56 -3.01
N LEU A 65 0.75 1.67 -2.85
CA LEU A 65 0.66 2.69 -3.90
C LEU A 65 2.01 3.31 -4.21
N GLY A 66 2.77 3.69 -3.18
CA GLY A 66 4.11 4.25 -3.35
C GLY A 66 5.05 3.31 -4.11
N ILE A 67 5.01 2.01 -3.81
CA ILE A 67 5.80 0.98 -4.52
C ILE A 67 5.36 0.92 -5.99
N ALA A 68 4.06 0.82 -6.26
CA ALA A 68 3.55 0.77 -7.62
C ALA A 68 3.99 2.00 -8.44
N LEU A 69 3.98 3.18 -7.83
CA LEU A 69 4.35 4.43 -8.48
C LEU A 69 5.86 4.55 -8.70
N ILE A 70 6.70 4.01 -7.81
CA ILE A 70 8.14 3.85 -8.09
C ILE A 70 8.34 3.02 -9.35
N ASP A 71 7.67 1.86 -9.45
CA ASP A 71 7.83 0.97 -10.60
C ASP A 71 7.29 1.59 -11.90
N LEU A 72 6.29 2.47 -11.81
CA LEU A 72 5.76 3.26 -12.92
C LEU A 72 6.55 4.53 -13.21
N GLY A 73 7.54 4.90 -12.38
CA GLY A 73 8.40 6.06 -12.55
C GLY A 73 7.84 7.39 -12.03
N ASP A 74 6.69 7.40 -11.35
CA ASP A 74 6.12 8.60 -10.72
C ASP A 74 6.59 8.74 -9.26
N TYR A 75 7.86 9.06 -9.11
CA TYR A 75 8.50 9.20 -7.80
C TYR A 75 7.91 10.33 -6.93
N PRO A 76 7.54 11.52 -7.47
CA PRO A 76 6.89 12.56 -6.68
C PRO A 76 5.58 12.08 -6.07
N LEU A 77 4.72 11.40 -6.84
CA LEU A 77 3.47 10.87 -6.31
C LEU A 77 3.71 9.69 -5.35
N ALA A 78 4.75 8.89 -5.60
CA ALA A 78 5.16 7.84 -4.68
C ALA A 78 5.48 8.40 -3.28
N ILE A 79 6.23 9.52 -3.21
CA ILE A 79 6.56 10.19 -1.96
C ILE A 79 5.30 10.59 -1.20
N VAL A 80 4.31 11.18 -1.88
CA VAL A 80 3.03 11.58 -1.25
C VAL A 80 2.34 10.38 -0.60
N HIS A 81 2.27 9.24 -1.29
CA HIS A 81 1.64 8.05 -0.71
C HIS A 81 2.48 7.41 0.41
N PHE A 82 3.81 7.48 0.37
CA PHE A 82 4.61 7.09 1.52
C PHE A 82 4.41 8.04 2.72
N GLU A 83 4.20 9.33 2.49
CA GLU A 83 3.88 10.28 3.55
C GLU A 83 2.53 9.97 4.20
N GLU A 84 1.50 9.66 3.41
CA GLU A 84 0.20 9.19 3.94
C GLU A 84 0.35 7.89 4.74
N SER A 85 1.16 6.96 4.23
CA SER A 85 1.49 5.72 4.94
C SER A 85 2.12 5.98 6.31
N LEU A 86 3.06 6.93 6.37
CA LEU A 86 3.75 7.32 7.59
C LEU A 86 2.89 8.18 8.52
N HIS A 87 1.94 8.94 7.99
CA HIS A 87 0.93 9.63 8.79
C HIS A 87 0.03 8.63 9.55
N MET A 88 -0.31 7.52 8.90
CA MET A 88 -1.08 6.44 9.51
C MET A 88 -0.24 5.60 10.48
N ARG A 89 1.03 5.34 10.15
CA ARG A 89 1.97 4.59 10.99
C ARG A 89 3.40 5.11 10.81
N GLU A 90 3.80 6.04 11.68
CA GLU A 90 5.11 6.72 11.62
C GLU A 90 6.30 5.77 11.64
N THR A 91 6.15 4.60 12.27
CA THR A 91 7.21 3.61 12.42
C THR A 91 7.20 2.54 11.33
N TYR A 92 6.49 2.75 10.21
CA TYR A 92 6.40 1.74 9.17
C TYR A 92 7.66 1.71 8.30
N ALA A 93 8.54 0.75 8.61
CA ALA A 93 9.87 0.65 8.01
C ALA A 93 9.87 0.57 6.48
N ASP A 94 8.94 -0.18 5.88
CA ASP A 94 8.85 -0.28 4.41
C ASP A 94 8.49 1.06 3.75
N ALA A 95 7.63 1.86 4.38
CA ALA A 95 7.26 3.17 3.87
C ALA A 95 8.40 4.19 4.01
N LEU A 96 9.15 4.14 5.11
CA LEU A 96 10.38 4.92 5.29
C LEU A 96 11.39 4.58 4.18
N ASN A 97 11.70 3.29 4.01
CA ASN A 97 12.60 2.84 2.96
C ASN A 97 12.08 3.19 1.55
N GLY A 98 10.78 3.03 1.30
CA GLY A 98 10.14 3.38 0.03
C GLY A 98 10.27 4.87 -0.31
N ARG A 99 10.02 5.76 0.67
CA ARG A 99 10.21 7.20 0.49
C ARG A 99 11.67 7.56 0.19
N GLY A 100 12.60 6.93 0.91
CA GLY A 100 14.03 7.07 0.64
C GLY A 100 14.39 6.63 -0.78
N ALA A 101 13.85 5.50 -1.25
CA ALA A 101 14.07 5.01 -2.61
C ALA A 101 13.53 5.98 -3.66
N ALA A 102 12.31 6.50 -3.49
CA ALA A 102 11.74 7.49 -4.40
C ALA A 102 12.61 8.76 -4.51
N LYS A 103 13.09 9.30 -3.39
CA LYS A 103 14.03 10.44 -3.38
C LYS A 103 15.34 10.12 -4.10
N LEU A 104 15.88 8.91 -3.89
CA LEU A 104 17.09 8.45 -4.54
C LEU A 104 16.91 8.33 -6.07
N TYR A 105 15.74 7.90 -6.56
CA TYR A 105 15.39 7.90 -7.98
C TYR A 105 15.26 9.33 -8.54
N MET A 106 14.81 10.28 -7.74
CA MET A 106 14.81 11.71 -8.08
C MET A 106 16.19 12.39 -7.98
N ASN A 107 17.25 11.61 -7.78
CA ASN A 107 18.62 12.10 -7.60
C ASN A 107 18.80 13.01 -6.37
N ASP A 108 18.03 12.77 -5.31
CA ASP A 108 18.20 13.36 -3.97
C ASP A 108 18.73 12.31 -2.97
N PRO A 109 20.02 11.95 -3.03
CA PRO A 109 20.61 11.02 -2.08
C PRO A 109 20.66 11.58 -0.66
N THR A 110 20.88 12.90 -0.49
CA THR A 110 20.99 13.54 0.82
C THR A 110 19.65 13.49 1.57
N GLY A 111 18.54 13.74 0.89
CA GLY A 111 17.20 13.61 1.47
C GLY A 111 16.75 12.16 1.68
N ALA A 112 17.35 11.18 1.00
CA ALA A 112 17.04 9.75 1.13
C ALA A 112 17.71 9.08 2.34
N ILE A 113 18.94 9.48 2.68
CA ILE A 113 19.70 8.93 3.82
C ILE A 113 18.90 8.85 5.13
N PRO A 114 18.28 9.95 5.63
CA PRO A 114 17.57 9.90 6.91
C PRO A 114 16.38 8.93 6.90
N ASP A 115 15.75 8.72 5.74
CA ASP A 115 14.64 7.78 5.60
C ASP A 115 15.13 6.32 5.71
N PHE A 116 16.26 5.98 5.09
CA PHE A 116 16.84 4.64 5.22
C PHE A 116 17.37 4.37 6.63
N GLU A 117 18.00 5.37 7.27
CA GLU A 117 18.46 5.25 8.66
C GLU A 117 17.28 5.05 9.62
N ALA A 118 16.18 5.77 9.40
CA ALA A 118 14.95 5.57 10.15
C ALA A 118 14.35 4.17 9.92
N ALA A 119 14.33 3.66 8.68
CA ALA A 119 13.86 2.31 8.38
C ALA A 119 14.67 1.24 9.11
N ILE A 120 16.01 1.34 9.08
CA ILE A 120 16.94 0.44 9.79
C ILE A 120 16.71 0.48 11.30
N ALA A 121 16.43 1.65 11.87
CA ALA A 121 16.14 1.79 13.29
C ALA A 121 14.82 1.10 13.71
N LYS A 122 13.90 0.87 12.76
CA LYS A 122 12.62 0.17 13.02
C LYS A 122 12.71 -1.32 12.75
N ASP A 123 13.42 -1.73 11.72
CA ASP A 123 13.72 -3.13 11.43
C ASP A 123 15.17 -3.26 10.96
N LYS A 124 16.01 -3.74 11.88
CA LYS A 124 17.45 -3.89 11.70
C LYS A 124 17.85 -5.17 10.96
N ASP A 125 16.91 -6.08 10.73
CA ASP A 125 17.20 -7.39 10.13
C ASP A 125 16.93 -7.38 8.61
N ASN A 126 16.25 -6.35 8.10
CA ASN A 126 16.02 -6.18 6.67
C ASN A 126 17.24 -5.61 5.93
N VAL A 127 17.96 -6.50 5.25
CA VAL A 127 19.18 -6.19 4.49
C VAL A 127 18.98 -5.18 3.34
N LEU A 128 17.75 -5.07 2.80
CA LEU A 128 17.46 -4.15 1.70
C LEU A 128 17.63 -2.69 2.13
N TYR A 129 17.32 -2.36 3.38
CA TYR A 129 17.43 -0.98 3.88
C TYR A 129 18.89 -0.55 3.96
N PHE A 130 19.79 -1.45 4.39
CA PHE A 130 21.23 -1.19 4.39
C PHE A 130 21.80 -1.06 2.99
N TYR A 131 21.33 -1.90 2.05
CA TYR A 131 21.72 -1.81 0.64
C TYR A 131 21.37 -0.43 0.05
N ASN A 132 20.14 0.02 0.26
CA ASN A 132 19.69 1.32 -0.23
C ASN A 132 20.43 2.49 0.43
N LEU A 133 20.68 2.42 1.75
CA LEU A 133 21.50 3.40 2.45
C LEU A 133 22.93 3.47 1.89
N ALA A 134 23.54 2.32 1.58
CA ALA A 134 24.88 2.27 1.00
C ALA A 134 24.93 2.97 -0.37
N ILE A 135 23.92 2.75 -1.22
CA ILE A 135 23.81 3.44 -2.51
C ILE A 135 23.64 4.96 -2.29
N ALA A 136 22.75 5.38 -1.39
CA ALA A 136 22.52 6.79 -1.11
C ALA A 136 23.80 7.48 -0.62
N ARG A 137 24.53 6.87 0.32
CA ARG A 137 25.82 7.37 0.82
C ARG A 137 26.94 7.33 -0.21
N ALA A 138 26.85 6.51 -1.25
CA ALA A 138 27.82 6.52 -2.34
C ALA A 138 27.54 7.67 -3.33
N ARG A 139 26.25 8.00 -3.54
CA ARG A 139 25.80 9.06 -4.46
C ARG A 139 25.78 10.46 -3.85
N GLY A 140 25.65 10.57 -2.53
CA GLY A 140 25.58 11.85 -1.81
C GLY A 140 26.93 12.41 -1.33
N ARG A 141 28.05 11.97 -1.91
CA ARG A 141 29.40 12.49 -1.61
C ARG A 141 29.83 13.52 -2.64
#